data_AF-A0A1Y4QMW2-F1
#
_entry.id   AF-A0A1Y4QMW2-F1
#
_cell.length_a   1.000
_cell.length_b   1.000
_cell.length_c   1.000
_cell.angle_alpha   90.00
_cell.angle_beta   90.00
_cell.angle_gamma   90.00
#
_symmetry.space_group_name_H-M   'P 1'
#
loop_
_entity.id
_entity.type
_entity.pdbx_description
1 polymer ?
#
loop_
_entity_poly.entity_id
_entity_poly.type
_entity_poly.pdbx_seq_one_letter_code
_entity_poly.pdbx_strand_id
1 'polypeptide(L)'
;MKCKYCGTKNERNATYCSQCGKKLEVVKKSKSKIIIISTITVIAIIIAAIFINKQLDTKQINDLLVQGNRYIEEKDYKKAEDTYLEIIEIDDKIVEPYLKLADVYTYQNDYDKAKEILEQGEEKVSDEDKDKLNDRHDEIDHYIDFSWVVEPDIDADDIYYLRSSSVENYLNTTKKQMLKNYAVIKKDDRYGLIDDDGNVLDDIDCIEVLANFNDIYIVETDDNYYDNNFNNSNFFEVDRTVTPIPFYEYLPSLSEIYYYNDELIPINNYGLDSELTIESDLPYPVQQVNDLPEGDISAWQLEQDGKYAIFVNDKQLTDFIYEDAGSFCDGLIAVKKDGKWGYLNAEGKEVIPIEYDASWNQFEVYPRESINNFSDFAYSASEGFVTLLKDDKWQLNDTDGNIVIPAGIFDKILPVYNGKCWVEQDGKWGIIKVGEETNQEQERSPQDLSLDEICQLVINHYIKTTNSDDYVIFENECVKENNTYQLVVRYTGGNTANVMYSTVTVDLETGQVEDSVGDSWYLFE
;
A
#
# COMPACT_ATOMS: atom_id res chain seq x y z
N MET A 1 10.20 -88.26 35.28
CA MET A 1 8.78 -87.91 35.00
C MET A 1 7.87 -88.91 35.70
N LYS A 2 6.75 -88.49 36.33
CA LYS A 2 5.80 -89.44 36.95
C LYS A 2 4.78 -89.92 35.91
N CYS A 3 4.53 -91.22 35.86
CA CYS A 3 3.50 -91.78 35.00
C CYS A 3 2.12 -91.33 35.50
N LYS A 4 1.32 -90.72 34.63
CA LYS A 4 -0.03 -90.24 34.95
C LYS A 4 -1.00 -91.38 35.29
N TYR A 5 -0.70 -92.61 34.87
CA TYR A 5 -1.58 -93.77 35.02
C TYR A 5 -1.31 -94.62 36.25
N CYS A 6 -0.05 -94.73 36.69
CA CYS A 6 0.32 -95.58 37.83
C CYS A 6 1.18 -94.86 38.88
N GLY A 7 1.51 -93.59 38.67
CA GLY A 7 2.26 -92.77 39.64
C GLY A 7 3.77 -93.03 39.71
N THR A 8 4.27 -94.07 39.04
CA THR A 8 5.69 -94.47 39.07
C THR A 8 6.60 -93.35 38.55
N LYS A 9 7.70 -93.08 39.28
CA LYS A 9 8.77 -92.20 38.81
C LYS A 9 9.59 -92.93 37.75
N ASN A 10 9.65 -92.34 36.57
CA ASN A 10 10.46 -92.80 35.45
C ASN A 10 11.61 -91.82 35.19
N GLU A 11 12.67 -92.30 34.54
CA GLU A 11 13.78 -91.46 34.09
C GLU A 11 13.30 -90.32 33.18
N ARG A 12 14.09 -89.24 33.10
CA ARG A 12 13.66 -87.98 32.46
C ARG A 12 13.37 -88.11 30.97
N ASN A 13 13.95 -89.12 30.31
CA ASN A 13 13.84 -89.37 28.87
C ASN A 13 13.12 -90.69 28.54
N ALA A 14 12.49 -91.34 29.53
CA ALA A 14 11.80 -92.61 29.32
C ALA A 14 10.57 -92.41 28.43
N THR A 15 10.50 -93.12 27.30
CA THR A 15 9.37 -93.05 26.36
C THR A 15 8.16 -93.84 26.84
N TYR A 16 8.38 -94.85 27.70
CA TYR A 16 7.37 -95.72 28.28
C TYR A 16 7.58 -95.86 29.78
N CYS A 17 6.49 -96.08 30.51
CA CYS A 17 6.55 -96.30 31.94
C CYS A 17 7.18 -97.66 32.24
N SER A 18 8.25 -97.69 33.04
CA SER A 18 8.97 -98.91 33.44
C SER A 18 8.08 -99.94 34.16
N GLN A 19 7.03 -99.48 34.83
CA GLN A 19 6.12 -100.35 35.58
C GLN A 19 4.87 -100.78 34.79
N CYS A 20 4.16 -99.86 34.12
CA CYS A 20 2.89 -100.19 33.47
C CYS A 20 2.94 -100.22 31.93
N GLY A 21 4.11 -100.00 31.33
CA GLY A 21 4.31 -100.06 29.87
C GLY A 21 3.62 -98.96 29.06
N LYS A 22 2.83 -98.07 29.68
CA LYS A 22 2.13 -96.99 28.95
C LYS A 22 3.11 -95.90 28.50
N LYS A 23 2.90 -95.38 27.29
CA LYS A 23 3.68 -94.29 26.70
C LYS A 23 3.60 -93.03 27.56
N LEU A 24 4.75 -92.41 27.81
CA LEU A 24 4.85 -91.20 28.61
C LEU A 24 4.88 -89.98 27.69
N GLU A 25 3.98 -89.02 27.91
CA GLU A 25 3.93 -87.77 27.13
C GLU A 25 5.07 -86.83 27.52
N VAL A 26 5.98 -86.56 26.58
CA VAL A 26 7.05 -85.57 26.73
C VAL A 26 6.48 -84.21 26.33
N VAL A 27 6.19 -83.34 27.30
CA VAL A 27 5.83 -81.94 27.04
C VAL A 27 7.11 -81.21 26.61
N LYS A 28 7.33 -81.05 25.29
CA LYS A 28 8.33 -80.09 24.78
C LYS A 28 7.82 -78.69 25.12
N LYS A 29 8.37 -78.04 26.15
CA LYS A 29 8.19 -76.58 26.33
C LYS A 29 8.77 -75.90 25.08
N SER A 30 7.90 -75.37 24.23
CA SER A 30 8.31 -74.63 23.04
C SER A 30 9.03 -73.35 23.48
N LYS A 31 10.37 -73.33 23.33
CA LYS A 31 11.16 -72.11 23.49
C LYS A 31 10.76 -71.03 22.46
N SER A 32 10.11 -71.40 21.34
CA SER A 32 9.73 -70.44 20.29
C SER A 32 8.63 -69.48 20.73
N LYS A 33 7.67 -69.90 21.56
CA LYS A 33 6.60 -69.00 22.05
C LYS A 33 7.12 -67.91 22.99
N ILE A 34 8.13 -68.23 23.81
CA ILE A 34 8.74 -67.25 24.73
C ILE A 34 9.56 -66.22 23.94
N ILE A 35 10.31 -66.68 22.92
CA ILE A 35 11.09 -65.81 22.04
C ILE A 35 10.17 -64.85 21.27
N ILE A 36 9.06 -65.35 20.69
CA ILE A 36 8.09 -64.51 19.96
C ILE A 36 7.49 -63.44 20.87
N ILE A 37 7.08 -63.79 22.10
CA ILE A 37 6.53 -62.82 23.06
C ILE A 37 7.59 -61.77 23.42
N SER A 38 8.84 -62.17 23.69
CA SER A 38 9.91 -61.21 24.00
C SER A 38 10.22 -60.26 22.84
N THR A 39 10.19 -60.74 21.59
CA THR A 39 10.42 -59.88 20.42
C THR A 39 9.30 -58.86 20.25
N ILE A 40 8.04 -59.26 20.41
CA ILE A 40 6.89 -58.36 20.33
C ILE A 40 6.95 -57.28 21.43
N THR A 41 7.35 -57.64 22.65
CA THR A 41 7.48 -56.67 23.74
C THR A 41 8.59 -55.65 23.48
N VAL A 42 9.74 -56.07 22.93
CA VAL A 42 10.83 -55.14 22.56
C VAL A 42 10.38 -54.18 21.46
N ILE A 43 9.68 -54.67 20.43
CA ILE A 43 9.13 -53.82 19.36
C ILE A 43 8.12 -52.82 19.93
N ALA A 44 7.24 -53.25 20.86
CA ALA A 44 6.28 -52.35 21.50
C ALA A 44 6.95 -51.25 22.33
N ILE A 45 8.04 -51.57 23.04
CA ILE A 45 8.83 -50.56 23.80
C ILE A 45 9.50 -49.57 22.83
N ILE A 46 10.06 -50.05 21.71
CA ILE A 46 10.68 -49.18 20.70
C ILE A 46 9.62 -48.25 20.08
N ILE A 47 8.45 -48.77 19.71
CA ILE A 47 7.35 -47.96 19.17
C ILE A 47 6.89 -46.93 20.22
N ALA A 48 6.73 -47.34 21.48
CA ALA A 48 6.37 -46.42 22.57
C ALA A 48 7.43 -45.35 22.78
N ALA A 49 8.72 -45.69 22.72
CA ALA A 49 9.82 -44.74 22.82
C ALA A 49 9.85 -43.75 21.65
N ILE A 50 9.65 -44.22 20.41
CA ILE A 50 9.52 -43.35 19.22
C ILE A 50 8.32 -42.42 19.37
N PHE A 51 7.18 -42.93 19.85
CA PHE A 51 5.98 -42.14 20.05
C PHE A 51 6.17 -41.08 21.15
N ILE A 52 6.82 -41.44 22.27
CA ILE A 52 7.16 -40.50 23.34
C ILE A 52 8.14 -39.44 22.82
N ASN A 53 9.16 -39.82 22.05
CA ASN A 53 10.11 -38.87 21.47
C ASN A 53 9.39 -37.90 20.55
N LYS A 54 8.58 -38.41 19.61
CA LYS A 54 7.79 -37.57 18.71
C LYS A 54 6.86 -36.60 19.47
N GLN A 55 6.25 -37.03 20.57
CA GLN A 55 5.45 -36.15 21.43
C GLN A 55 6.29 -35.06 22.13
N LEU A 56 7.49 -35.40 22.59
CA LEU A 56 8.42 -34.44 23.18
C LEU A 56 8.86 -33.41 22.13
N ASP A 57 9.24 -33.87 20.94
CA ASP A 57 9.65 -33.02 19.81
C ASP A 57 8.50 -32.07 19.44
N THR A 58 7.27 -32.57 19.30
CA THR A 58 6.08 -31.73 18.99
C THR A 58 5.85 -30.64 20.04
N LYS A 59 6.01 -30.98 21.33
CA LYS A 59 5.84 -29.99 22.40
C LYS A 59 6.95 -28.93 22.35
N GLN A 60 8.20 -29.36 22.19
CA GLN A 60 9.34 -28.46 22.09
C GLN A 60 9.18 -27.51 20.89
N ILE A 61 8.80 -28.01 19.73
CA ILE A 61 8.56 -27.22 18.52
C ILE A 61 7.49 -26.15 18.77
N ASN A 62 6.35 -26.51 19.37
CA ASN A 62 5.30 -25.54 19.67
C ASN A 62 5.77 -24.47 20.66
N ASP A 63 6.53 -24.86 21.69
CA ASP A 63 7.10 -23.91 22.66
C ASP A 63 8.14 -22.99 21.99
N LEU A 64 8.91 -23.48 21.00
CA LEU A 64 9.85 -22.68 20.22
C LEU A 64 9.13 -21.73 19.24
N LEU A 65 8.09 -22.17 18.55
CA LEU A 65 7.30 -21.31 17.66
C LEU A 65 6.71 -20.11 18.39
N VAL A 66 6.14 -20.34 19.59
CA VAL A 66 5.61 -19.26 20.44
C VAL A 66 6.72 -18.30 20.87
N GLN A 67 7.91 -18.81 21.20
CA GLN A 67 9.05 -17.98 21.57
C GLN A 67 9.58 -17.16 20.39
N GLY A 68 9.71 -17.77 19.20
CA GLY A 68 10.12 -17.09 17.98
C GLY A 68 9.17 -15.94 17.62
N ASN A 69 7.86 -16.21 17.65
CA ASN A 69 6.85 -15.18 17.34
C ASN A 69 6.90 -14.01 18.31
N ARG A 70 7.13 -14.27 19.61
CA ARG A 70 7.34 -13.21 20.60
C ARG A 70 8.59 -12.39 20.29
N TYR A 71 9.68 -13.02 19.85
CA TYR A 71 10.88 -12.27 19.47
C TYR A 71 10.66 -11.38 18.23
N ILE A 72 9.83 -11.80 17.27
CA ILE A 72 9.39 -10.93 16.17
C ILE A 72 8.64 -9.71 16.72
N GLU A 73 7.67 -9.91 17.61
CA GLU A 73 6.92 -8.80 18.25
C GLU A 73 7.83 -7.86 19.05
N GLU A 74 8.87 -8.39 19.68
CA GLU A 74 9.89 -7.62 20.41
C GLU A 74 10.95 -6.99 19.48
N LYS A 75 10.84 -7.17 18.14
CA LYS A 75 11.83 -6.77 17.11
C LYS A 75 13.24 -7.36 17.36
N ASP A 76 13.37 -8.44 18.13
CA ASP A 76 14.62 -9.17 18.37
C ASP A 76 14.81 -10.24 17.29
N TYR A 77 15.01 -9.77 16.05
CA TYR A 77 15.10 -10.61 14.86
C TYR A 77 16.22 -11.64 14.94
N LYS A 78 17.31 -11.35 15.66
CA LYS A 78 18.39 -12.32 15.81
C LYS A 78 17.98 -13.52 16.64
N LYS A 79 17.30 -13.31 17.76
CA LYS A 79 16.77 -14.42 18.56
C LYS A 79 15.63 -15.14 17.86
N ALA A 80 14.81 -14.42 17.09
CA ALA A 80 13.78 -15.03 16.26
C ALA A 80 14.40 -15.99 15.24
N GLU A 81 15.40 -15.52 14.47
CA GLU A 81 16.16 -16.32 13.51
C GLU A 81 16.74 -17.58 14.16
N ASP A 82 17.49 -17.42 15.25
CA ASP A 82 18.12 -18.54 15.96
C ASP A 82 17.06 -19.57 16.45
N THR A 83 15.89 -19.09 16.89
CA THR A 83 14.79 -19.96 17.38
C THR A 83 14.17 -20.77 16.25
N TYR A 84 13.92 -20.17 15.09
CA TYR A 84 13.33 -20.90 13.95
C TYR A 84 14.34 -21.87 13.31
N LEU A 85 15.62 -21.51 13.27
CA LEU A 85 16.68 -22.43 12.86
C LEU A 85 16.77 -23.65 13.79
N GLU A 86 16.61 -23.47 15.11
CA GLU A 86 16.54 -24.61 16.05
C GLU A 86 15.37 -25.56 15.71
N ILE A 87 14.22 -25.04 15.28
CA ILE A 87 13.08 -25.89 14.88
C ILE A 87 13.43 -26.70 13.62
N ILE A 88 14.09 -26.09 12.63
CA ILE A 88 14.53 -26.78 11.41
C ILE A 88 15.55 -27.88 11.74
N GLU A 89 16.42 -27.67 12.73
CA GLU A 89 17.34 -28.72 13.19
C GLU A 89 16.62 -29.92 13.85
N ILE A 90 15.48 -29.69 14.49
CA ILE A 90 14.64 -30.73 15.10
C ILE A 90 13.84 -31.49 14.03
N ASP A 91 13.15 -30.78 13.14
CA ASP A 91 12.35 -31.34 12.05
C ASP A 91 12.30 -30.39 10.85
N ASP A 92 13.09 -30.69 9.81
CA ASP A 92 13.21 -29.89 8.58
C ASP A 92 12.00 -30.00 7.64
N LYS A 93 10.97 -30.76 8.00
CA LYS A 93 9.77 -30.94 7.17
C LYS A 93 8.63 -30.02 7.53
N ILE A 94 8.81 -29.20 8.55
CA ILE A 94 7.79 -28.26 9.02
C ILE A 94 7.91 -26.98 8.21
N VAL A 95 6.81 -26.54 7.60
CA VAL A 95 6.79 -25.35 6.74
C VAL A 95 6.89 -24.02 7.52
N GLU A 96 6.30 -23.97 8.72
CA GLU A 96 6.15 -22.74 9.50
C GLU A 96 7.49 -22.01 9.79
N PRO A 97 8.58 -22.68 10.21
CA PRO A 97 9.87 -22.03 10.43
C PRO A 97 10.45 -21.35 9.18
N TYR A 98 10.25 -21.92 7.99
CA TYR A 98 10.74 -21.32 6.74
C TYR A 98 9.98 -20.04 6.41
N LEU A 99 8.65 -20.06 6.52
CA LEU A 99 7.81 -18.87 6.36
C LEU A 99 8.18 -17.78 7.38
N LYS A 100 8.38 -18.17 8.64
CA LYS A 100 8.74 -17.23 9.70
C LYS A 100 10.15 -16.66 9.57
N LEU A 101 11.10 -17.44 9.06
CA LEU A 101 12.43 -16.92 8.73
C LEU A 101 12.37 -15.96 7.54
N ALA A 102 11.55 -16.25 6.53
CA ALA A 102 11.31 -15.30 5.44
C ALA A 102 10.74 -13.98 5.99
N ASP A 103 9.74 -14.02 6.87
CA ASP A 103 9.23 -12.82 7.56
C ASP A 103 10.34 -12.07 8.30
N VAL A 104 11.18 -12.77 9.06
CA VAL A 104 12.31 -12.18 9.79
C VAL A 104 13.28 -11.46 8.84
N TYR A 105 13.62 -12.07 7.70
CA TYR A 105 14.54 -11.47 6.74
C TYR A 105 13.89 -10.32 5.96
N THR A 106 12.60 -10.41 5.65
CA THR A 106 11.80 -9.30 5.10
C THR A 106 11.81 -8.09 6.04
N TYR A 107 11.61 -8.28 7.35
CA TYR A 107 11.69 -7.19 8.33
C TYR A 107 13.10 -6.57 8.46
N GLN A 108 14.12 -7.26 7.95
CA GLN A 108 15.50 -6.78 7.88
C GLN A 108 15.85 -6.18 6.50
N ASN A 109 14.89 -6.11 5.57
CA ASN A 109 15.09 -5.72 4.18
C ASN A 109 16.14 -6.60 3.46
N ASP A 110 16.21 -7.90 3.80
CA ASP A 110 17.08 -8.90 3.18
C ASP A 110 16.23 -9.90 2.38
N TYR A 111 15.68 -9.42 1.27
CA TYR A 111 14.74 -10.18 0.45
C TYR A 111 15.41 -11.38 -0.25
N ASP A 112 16.69 -11.28 -0.59
CA ASP A 112 17.47 -12.38 -1.14
C ASP A 112 17.54 -13.56 -0.17
N LYS A 113 17.85 -13.28 1.11
CA LYS A 113 17.89 -14.31 2.15
C LYS A 113 16.49 -14.84 2.47
N ALA A 114 15.46 -14.00 2.37
CA ALA A 114 14.06 -14.42 2.49
C ALA A 114 13.67 -15.43 1.40
N LYS A 115 14.05 -15.18 0.14
CA LYS A 115 13.83 -16.13 -0.97
C LYS A 115 14.65 -17.40 -0.80
N GLU A 116 15.93 -17.29 -0.43
CA GLU A 116 16.81 -18.44 -0.24
C GLU A 116 16.26 -19.42 0.82
N ILE A 117 15.71 -18.91 1.93
CA ILE A 117 15.16 -19.79 2.97
C ILE A 117 13.85 -20.46 2.54
N LEU A 118 13.04 -19.82 1.69
CA LEU A 118 11.84 -20.43 1.12
C LEU A 118 12.20 -21.56 0.14
N GLU A 119 13.16 -21.32 -0.77
CA GLU A 119 13.69 -22.33 -1.69
C GLU A 119 14.24 -23.55 -0.92
N GLN A 120 14.99 -23.31 0.17
CA GLN A 120 15.46 -24.38 1.06
C GLN A 120 14.30 -25.17 1.67
N GLY A 121 13.20 -24.50 2.05
CA GLY A 121 11.99 -25.14 2.55
C GLY A 121 11.34 -26.05 1.50
N GLU A 122 11.23 -25.58 0.26
CA GLU A 122 10.60 -26.32 -0.83
C GLU A 122 11.28 -27.67 -1.09
N GLU A 123 12.60 -27.76 -0.96
CA GLU A 123 13.33 -29.02 -1.10
C GLU A 123 13.00 -30.06 -0.01
N LYS A 124 12.45 -29.62 1.12
CA LYS A 124 12.31 -30.42 2.35
C LYS A 124 10.88 -30.75 2.72
N VAL A 125 9.95 -29.81 2.53
CA VAL A 125 8.57 -29.93 2.99
C VAL A 125 7.72 -30.83 2.09
N SER A 126 6.47 -31.06 2.52
CA SER A 126 5.51 -31.85 1.74
C SER A 126 5.05 -31.10 0.48
N ASP A 127 4.63 -31.82 -0.56
CA ASP A 127 4.11 -31.18 -1.79
C ASP A 127 2.88 -30.31 -1.50
N GLU A 128 2.09 -30.61 -0.46
CA GLU A 128 0.93 -29.81 -0.04
C GLU A 128 1.34 -28.47 0.60
N ASP A 129 2.54 -28.40 1.19
CA ASP A 129 3.04 -27.20 1.85
C ASP A 129 3.90 -26.31 0.93
N LYS A 130 4.36 -26.84 -0.22
CA LYS A 130 5.13 -26.07 -1.20
C LYS A 130 4.37 -24.88 -1.74
N ASP A 131 3.06 -25.03 -1.97
CA ASP A 131 2.22 -23.93 -2.47
C ASP A 131 2.30 -22.70 -1.55
N LYS A 132 2.36 -22.89 -0.22
CA LYS A 132 2.51 -21.77 0.74
C LYS A 132 3.86 -21.06 0.63
N LEU A 133 4.93 -21.82 0.34
CA LEU A 133 6.27 -21.27 0.16
C LEU A 133 6.36 -20.51 -1.16
N ASN A 134 5.80 -21.08 -2.23
CA ASN A 134 5.70 -20.45 -3.54
C ASN A 134 4.87 -19.15 -3.48
N ASP A 135 3.70 -19.19 -2.85
CA ASP A 135 2.84 -18.00 -2.68
C ASP A 135 3.61 -16.89 -1.95
N ARG A 136 4.38 -17.26 -0.92
CA ARG A 136 5.23 -16.31 -0.18
C ARG A 136 6.40 -15.80 -1.01
N HIS A 137 7.01 -16.66 -1.83
CA HIS A 137 8.09 -16.30 -2.74
C HIS A 137 7.59 -15.29 -3.79
N ASP A 138 6.47 -15.59 -4.44
CA ASP A 138 5.81 -14.73 -5.42
C ASP A 138 5.44 -13.37 -4.80
N GLU A 139 5.01 -13.33 -3.54
CA GLU A 139 4.77 -12.06 -2.83
C GLU A 139 6.06 -11.23 -2.69
N ILE A 140 7.16 -11.86 -2.25
CA ILE A 140 8.46 -11.19 -2.06
C ILE A 140 9.07 -10.76 -3.40
N ASP A 141 8.72 -11.42 -4.52
CA ASP A 141 9.15 -10.99 -5.86
C ASP A 141 8.66 -9.59 -6.26
N HIS A 142 7.58 -9.11 -5.63
CA HIS A 142 7.05 -7.77 -5.85
C HIS A 142 7.63 -6.73 -4.89
N TYR A 143 8.36 -7.15 -3.86
CA TYR A 143 8.93 -6.20 -2.89
C TYR A 143 10.01 -5.35 -3.54
N ILE A 144 9.96 -4.05 -3.25
CA ILE A 144 10.92 -3.10 -3.75
C ILE A 144 11.90 -2.73 -2.65
N ASP A 145 13.15 -2.52 -3.06
CA ASP A 145 14.13 -1.86 -2.20
C ASP A 145 13.79 -0.39 -2.01
N PHE A 146 14.24 0.14 -0.88
CA PHE A 146 14.17 1.55 -0.55
C PHE A 146 15.46 2.01 0.12
N SER A 147 15.73 3.30 0.06
CA SER A 147 16.86 3.93 0.77
C SER A 147 16.40 5.10 1.61
N TRP A 148 17.07 5.33 2.74
CA TRP A 148 16.81 6.48 3.59
C TRP A 148 17.33 7.76 2.92
N VAL A 149 16.43 8.69 2.66
CA VAL A 149 16.78 10.09 2.36
C VAL A 149 17.02 10.82 3.67
N VAL A 150 16.11 10.61 4.64
CA VAL A 150 16.21 11.10 6.00
C VAL A 150 15.90 9.93 6.93
N GLU A 151 16.89 9.50 7.71
CA GLU A 151 16.66 8.50 8.77
C GLU A 151 15.58 8.97 9.76
N PRO A 152 14.86 8.06 10.43
CA PRO A 152 13.77 8.42 11.32
C PRO A 152 14.26 9.16 12.58
N ASP A 153 14.39 10.48 12.47
CA ASP A 153 14.90 11.39 13.50
C ASP A 153 13.97 12.62 13.69
N ILE A 154 13.03 12.85 12.77
CA ILE A 154 12.13 14.00 12.82
C ILE A 154 11.10 13.78 13.94
N ASP A 155 11.10 14.71 14.91
CA ASP A 155 10.18 14.69 16.06
C ASP A 155 8.89 15.44 15.74
N ALA A 156 7.88 14.71 15.24
CA ALA A 156 6.55 15.24 14.95
C ALA A 156 5.48 14.35 15.59
N ASP A 157 4.35 14.95 15.96
CA ASP A 157 3.17 14.19 16.41
C ASP A 157 2.37 13.66 15.22
N ASP A 158 2.42 14.35 14.08
CA ASP A 158 1.91 13.85 12.79
C ASP A 158 2.59 14.58 11.62
N ILE A 159 2.71 13.90 10.49
CA ILE A 159 3.00 14.49 9.18
C ILE A 159 1.92 13.99 8.22
N TYR A 160 1.39 14.89 7.40
CA TYR A 160 0.31 14.55 6.48
C TYR A 160 0.21 15.51 5.30
N TYR A 161 -0.41 15.02 4.22
CA TYR A 161 -0.85 15.87 3.11
C TYR A 161 -2.26 16.40 3.34
N LEU A 162 -2.48 17.65 2.94
CA LEU A 162 -3.79 18.27 2.86
C LEU A 162 -4.55 17.77 1.63
N ARG A 163 -5.84 18.09 1.53
CA ARG A 163 -6.63 17.78 0.34
C ARG A 163 -6.32 18.77 -0.78
N SER A 164 -6.14 18.26 -1.99
CA SER A 164 -6.07 19.08 -3.19
C SER A 164 -7.42 19.78 -3.42
N SER A 165 -7.35 21.08 -3.64
CA SER A 165 -8.45 21.94 -4.07
C SER A 165 -8.26 22.43 -5.51
N SER A 166 -7.20 21.98 -6.19
CA SER A 166 -7.01 22.20 -7.61
C SER A 166 -8.17 21.56 -8.39
N VAL A 167 -8.89 22.39 -9.14
CA VAL A 167 -9.96 21.92 -10.01
C VAL A 167 -9.46 21.95 -11.43
N GLU A 168 -8.86 20.85 -11.86
CA GLU A 168 -8.42 20.68 -13.25
C GLU A 168 -9.62 20.61 -14.21
N ASN A 169 -10.73 19.98 -13.77
CA ASN A 169 -11.93 19.76 -14.60
C ASN A 169 -13.24 19.92 -13.80
N TYR A 170 -13.50 19.06 -12.80
CA TYR A 170 -14.78 18.99 -12.08
C TYR A 170 -14.58 18.74 -10.59
N LEU A 171 -15.53 19.15 -9.74
CA LEU A 171 -15.40 18.96 -8.30
C LEU A 171 -15.48 17.48 -7.88
N ASN A 172 -16.15 16.63 -8.64
CA ASN A 172 -16.18 15.17 -8.42
C ASN A 172 -14.77 14.53 -8.48
N THR A 173 -13.77 15.19 -9.09
CA THR A 173 -12.41 14.68 -9.27
C THR A 173 -11.38 15.33 -8.33
N THR A 174 -11.83 15.93 -7.24
CA THR A 174 -10.98 16.69 -6.30
C THR A 174 -10.85 16.03 -4.91
N LYS A 175 -11.35 14.82 -4.74
CA LYS A 175 -11.16 14.02 -3.52
C LYS A 175 -9.81 13.27 -3.61
N LYS A 176 -8.70 14.01 -3.54
CA LYS A 176 -7.31 13.49 -3.61
C LYS A 176 -6.38 14.30 -2.73
N GLN A 177 -5.28 13.72 -2.27
CA GLN A 177 -4.24 14.43 -1.51
C GLN A 177 -3.52 15.47 -2.37
N MET A 178 -3.08 16.55 -1.75
CA MET A 178 -2.25 17.60 -2.32
C MET A 178 -0.78 17.16 -2.23
N LEU A 179 -0.26 16.69 -3.36
CA LEU A 179 1.15 16.29 -3.51
C LEU A 179 1.90 17.43 -4.20
N LYS A 180 2.32 18.40 -3.39
CA LYS A 180 3.11 19.56 -3.80
C LYS A 180 4.24 19.80 -2.82
N ASN A 181 5.02 20.84 -3.11
CA ASN A 181 6.11 21.49 -2.36
C ASN A 181 6.32 21.09 -0.87
N TYR A 182 5.25 20.87 -0.07
CA TYR A 182 5.36 20.56 1.35
C TYR A 182 4.31 19.56 1.87
N ALA A 183 4.69 18.76 2.88
CA ALA A 183 3.73 18.15 3.80
C ALA A 183 3.44 19.11 4.97
N VAL A 184 2.34 18.90 5.68
CA VAL A 184 2.08 19.57 6.96
C VAL A 184 2.78 18.78 8.06
N ILE A 185 3.57 19.47 8.88
CA ILE A 185 4.16 18.92 10.11
C ILE A 185 3.41 19.46 11.32
N LYS A 186 3.04 18.57 12.25
CA LYS A 186 2.39 18.93 13.50
C LYS A 186 3.25 18.56 14.69
N LYS A 187 3.39 19.47 15.66
CA LYS A 187 3.99 19.20 16.96
C LYS A 187 3.24 19.93 18.06
N ASP A 188 2.80 19.21 19.09
CA ASP A 188 1.90 19.70 20.12
C ASP A 188 0.63 20.33 19.49
N ASP A 189 0.36 21.60 19.79
CA ASP A 189 -0.75 22.39 19.23
C ASP A 189 -0.28 23.36 18.13
N ARG A 190 0.86 23.06 17.49
CA ARG A 190 1.50 23.91 16.46
C ARG A 190 1.70 23.15 15.16
N TYR A 191 1.68 23.90 14.08
CA TYR A 191 1.76 23.39 12.72
C TYR A 191 2.84 24.14 11.94
N GLY A 192 3.35 23.48 10.91
CA GLY A 192 4.29 24.05 9.95
C GLY A 192 4.25 23.32 8.62
N LEU A 193 5.19 23.65 7.75
CA LEU A 193 5.39 23.00 6.46
C LEU A 193 6.77 22.36 6.42
N ILE A 194 6.88 21.17 5.84
CA ILE A 194 8.13 20.42 5.71
C ILE A 194 8.31 19.91 4.29
N ASP A 195 9.47 20.15 3.70
CA ASP A 195 9.80 19.72 2.34
C ASP A 195 10.16 18.23 2.27
N ASP A 196 10.25 17.69 1.06
CA ASP A 196 10.57 16.28 0.79
C ASP A 196 12.08 15.95 0.98
N ASP A 197 12.87 16.88 1.51
CA ASP A 197 14.24 16.67 1.98
C ASP A 197 14.33 16.72 3.52
N GLY A 198 13.19 16.89 4.21
CA GLY A 198 13.10 16.90 5.67
C GLY A 198 13.39 18.26 6.31
N ASN A 199 13.48 19.33 5.52
CA ASN A 199 13.67 20.68 6.05
C ASN A 199 12.31 21.30 6.36
N VAL A 200 12.12 21.68 7.62
CA VAL A 200 10.97 22.49 8.02
C VAL A 200 11.18 23.90 7.47
N LEU A 201 10.16 24.45 6.83
CA LEU A 201 10.20 25.80 6.30
C LEU A 201 10.36 26.81 7.45
N ASP A 202 11.55 27.41 7.54
CA ASP A 202 11.90 28.41 8.55
C ASP A 202 10.85 29.54 8.57
N ASP A 203 10.59 30.10 9.76
CA ASP A 203 9.62 31.17 10.04
C ASP A 203 8.13 30.78 9.97
N ILE A 204 7.78 29.52 9.69
CA ILE A 204 6.38 29.04 9.79
C ILE A 204 6.17 28.25 11.08
N ASP A 205 5.55 28.90 12.06
CA ASP A 205 5.04 28.29 13.28
C ASP A 205 3.62 28.83 13.52
N CYS A 206 2.63 28.01 13.19
CA CYS A 206 1.24 28.44 12.99
C CYS A 206 0.26 27.58 13.80
N ILE A 207 -0.96 28.08 13.99
CA ILE A 207 -2.01 27.34 14.70
C ILE A 207 -2.84 26.46 13.77
N GLU A 208 -2.76 26.68 12.46
CA GLU A 208 -3.42 25.87 11.44
C GLU A 208 -2.74 26.03 10.06
N VAL A 209 -2.74 24.96 9.26
CA VAL A 209 -2.37 24.99 7.83
C VAL A 209 -3.52 24.41 7.04
N LEU A 210 -3.90 25.11 5.98
CA LEU A 210 -5.04 24.83 5.11
C LEU A 210 -4.61 24.86 3.65
N ALA A 211 -5.35 24.15 2.80
CA ALA A 211 -5.22 24.27 1.35
C ALA A 211 -6.29 25.22 0.81
N ASN A 212 -5.89 26.12 -0.08
CA ASN A 212 -6.77 26.99 -0.86
C ASN A 212 -6.63 26.68 -2.35
N PHE A 213 -7.52 27.23 -3.17
CA PHE A 213 -7.60 27.03 -4.62
C PHE A 213 -6.22 27.01 -5.30
N ASN A 214 -6.10 26.13 -6.31
CA ASN A 214 -4.86 25.83 -7.01
C ASN A 214 -3.76 25.25 -6.11
N ASP A 215 -4.16 24.61 -5.00
CA ASP A 215 -3.25 23.93 -4.08
C ASP A 215 -2.21 24.90 -3.51
N ILE A 216 -2.70 26.00 -2.94
CA ILE A 216 -1.88 26.99 -2.24
C ILE A 216 -2.03 26.79 -0.74
N TYR A 217 -0.91 26.73 -0.01
CA TYR A 217 -0.95 26.66 1.46
C TYR A 217 -1.34 28.02 2.05
N ILE A 218 -2.35 27.99 2.91
CA ILE A 218 -2.72 29.08 3.80
C ILE A 218 -2.32 28.70 5.23
N VAL A 219 -1.65 29.60 5.93
CA VAL A 219 -1.28 29.42 7.34
C VAL A 219 -2.01 30.42 8.23
N GLU A 220 -2.52 29.98 9.37
CA GLU A 220 -3.10 30.86 10.41
C GLU A 220 -2.10 31.11 11.55
N THR A 221 -1.85 32.37 11.90
CA THR A 221 -0.90 32.74 12.96
C THR A 221 -1.58 33.36 14.18
N ASP A 222 -0.84 33.45 15.30
CA ASP A 222 -1.33 34.09 16.54
C ASP A 222 -1.57 35.61 16.40
N ASP A 223 -0.88 36.26 15.46
CA ASP A 223 -0.83 37.72 15.35
C ASP A 223 -2.08 38.28 14.65
N ASN A 224 -2.87 39.05 15.39
CA ASN A 224 -3.97 39.83 14.82
C ASN A 224 -3.43 40.96 13.93
N TYR A 225 -3.41 40.74 12.62
CA TYR A 225 -3.16 41.82 11.67
C TYR A 225 -4.41 42.72 11.56
N TYR A 226 -4.50 43.73 12.46
CA TYR A 226 -5.51 44.78 12.37
C TYR A 226 -5.10 45.84 11.34
N ASP A 227 -5.55 45.69 10.09
CA ASP A 227 -5.59 46.80 9.15
C ASP A 227 -7.02 47.39 9.12
N ASN A 228 -7.13 48.72 9.23
CA ASN A 228 -8.41 49.44 9.28
C ASN A 228 -9.26 49.27 8.00
N ASN A 229 -8.73 48.66 6.95
CA ASN A 229 -9.47 48.31 5.74
C ASN A 229 -9.89 46.83 5.66
N PHE A 230 -9.35 45.96 6.53
CA PHE A 230 -9.51 44.51 6.45
C PHE A 230 -10.01 43.98 7.79
N ASN A 231 -11.27 43.56 7.85
CA ASN A 231 -11.81 42.90 9.04
C ASN A 231 -11.08 41.56 9.22
N ASN A 232 -10.15 41.47 10.18
CA ASN A 232 -9.48 40.28 10.70
C ASN A 232 -9.09 39.20 9.65
N SER A 233 -7.85 39.18 9.17
CA SER A 233 -7.30 37.95 8.58
C SER A 233 -5.90 37.67 9.11
N ASN A 234 -5.77 36.57 9.86
CA ASN A 234 -4.51 36.02 10.37
C ASN A 234 -3.89 35.00 9.38
N PHE A 235 -4.34 35.05 8.11
CA PHE A 235 -4.06 34.08 7.06
C PHE A 235 -3.05 34.61 6.03
N PHE A 236 -2.07 33.79 5.66
CA PHE A 236 -1.04 34.13 4.66
C PHE A 236 -0.83 33.02 3.64
N GLU A 237 -0.60 33.39 2.38
CA GLU A 237 -0.17 32.46 1.32
C GLU A 237 1.35 32.24 1.38
N VAL A 238 1.76 30.97 1.28
CA VAL A 238 3.19 30.61 1.30
C VAL A 238 3.79 30.63 -0.12
N ASP A 239 3.00 30.36 -1.15
CA ASP A 239 3.52 30.01 -2.49
C ASP A 239 3.88 31.22 -3.38
N ARG A 240 3.66 32.47 -2.94
CA ARG A 240 3.88 33.68 -3.76
C ARG A 240 4.37 34.95 -3.03
N THR A 241 4.92 34.82 -1.83
CA THR A 241 5.19 35.87 -0.80
C THR A 241 4.08 35.98 0.24
N VAL A 242 4.48 36.04 1.52
CA VAL A 242 3.61 36.25 2.69
C VAL A 242 2.80 37.52 2.48
N THR A 243 1.60 37.37 1.94
CA THR A 243 0.69 38.46 1.63
C THR A 243 -0.60 38.26 2.41
N PRO A 244 -1.05 39.23 3.21
CA PRO A 244 -2.36 39.15 3.87
C PRO A 244 -3.46 39.04 2.82
N ILE A 245 -4.34 38.04 2.95
CA ILE A 245 -5.46 37.84 2.02
C ILE A 245 -6.70 38.60 2.55
N PRO A 246 -7.37 39.43 1.73
CA PRO A 246 -8.73 39.87 2.00
C PRO A 246 -9.68 38.67 1.82
N PHE A 247 -10.36 38.24 2.88
CA PHE A 247 -11.27 37.06 2.92
C PHE A 247 -12.35 36.99 1.82
N TYR A 248 -12.59 38.08 1.09
CA TYR A 248 -13.69 38.21 0.13
C TYR A 248 -13.31 38.10 -1.35
N GLU A 249 -12.02 38.01 -1.69
CA GLU A 249 -11.61 37.91 -3.10
C GLU A 249 -11.29 36.46 -3.47
N TYR A 250 -12.04 35.97 -4.47
CA TYR A 250 -11.86 34.68 -5.17
C TYR A 250 -12.51 33.44 -4.54
N LEU A 251 -13.85 33.41 -4.53
CA LEU A 251 -14.54 32.21 -4.97
C LEU A 251 -14.56 32.26 -6.51
N PRO A 252 -13.71 31.52 -7.25
CA PRO A 252 -13.97 31.32 -8.66
C PRO A 252 -15.39 30.79 -8.84
N SER A 253 -16.02 31.06 -9.99
CA SER A 253 -17.24 30.37 -10.39
C SER A 253 -16.93 28.88 -10.38
N LEU A 254 -17.25 28.17 -9.29
CA LEU A 254 -16.81 26.79 -9.10
C LEU A 254 -17.46 25.93 -10.19
N SER A 255 -16.57 25.35 -10.98
CA SER A 255 -16.55 23.97 -11.46
C SER A 255 -17.70 23.08 -11.01
N GLU A 256 -18.25 22.38 -11.99
CA GLU A 256 -19.50 21.63 -11.96
C GLU A 256 -19.38 20.37 -11.09
N ILE A 257 -20.45 20.05 -10.36
CA ILE A 257 -20.64 18.78 -9.66
C ILE A 257 -21.75 18.01 -10.36
N TYR A 258 -21.50 16.74 -10.61
CA TYR A 258 -22.48 15.83 -11.18
C TYR A 258 -23.15 14.97 -10.12
N TYR A 259 -24.48 14.96 -10.15
CA TYR A 259 -25.35 14.09 -9.39
C TYR A 259 -26.21 13.24 -10.34
N TYR A 260 -26.82 12.17 -9.82
CA TYR A 260 -27.71 11.33 -10.59
C TYR A 260 -29.12 11.28 -9.99
N ASN A 261 -30.13 11.63 -10.78
CA ASN A 261 -31.55 11.48 -10.45
C ASN A 261 -32.31 11.17 -11.75
N ASP A 262 -32.50 9.87 -12.04
CA ASP A 262 -32.98 9.28 -13.31
C ASP A 262 -32.11 9.60 -14.55
N GLU A 263 -31.43 10.74 -14.57
CA GLU A 263 -30.44 11.21 -15.52
C GLU A 263 -29.26 11.87 -14.78
N LEU A 264 -28.16 12.13 -15.50
CA LEU A 264 -27.04 12.89 -14.96
C LEU A 264 -27.39 14.38 -14.92
N ILE A 265 -27.10 15.01 -13.79
CA ILE A 265 -27.51 16.37 -13.49
C ILE A 265 -26.28 17.19 -13.10
N PRO A 266 -25.87 18.15 -13.93
CA PRO A 266 -24.86 19.15 -13.57
C PRO A 266 -25.45 20.18 -12.60
N ILE A 267 -24.75 20.40 -11.51
CA ILE A 267 -25.05 21.42 -10.51
C ILE A 267 -23.79 22.26 -10.31
N ASN A 268 -23.91 23.58 -10.42
CA ASN A 268 -22.85 24.52 -10.07
C ASN A 268 -23.24 25.32 -8.82
N ASN A 269 -22.40 26.26 -8.38
CA ASN A 269 -22.66 27.11 -7.21
C ASN A 269 -23.95 27.96 -7.28
N TYR A 270 -24.57 28.08 -8.44
CA TYR A 270 -25.77 28.90 -8.67
C TYR A 270 -27.03 28.06 -8.92
N GLY A 271 -26.91 26.74 -9.08
CA GLY A 271 -28.02 25.81 -9.20
C GLY A 271 -27.85 24.81 -10.34
N LEU A 272 -28.99 24.39 -10.89
CA LEU A 272 -29.06 23.54 -12.09
C LEU A 272 -28.57 24.31 -13.31
N ASP A 273 -27.70 23.70 -14.11
CA ASP A 273 -27.16 24.30 -15.33
C ASP A 273 -27.33 23.38 -16.54
N SER A 274 -28.43 23.59 -17.27
CA SER A 274 -28.89 22.70 -18.35
C SER A 274 -28.11 22.81 -19.67
N GLU A 275 -27.14 23.72 -19.78
CA GLU A 275 -26.35 23.92 -21.00
C GLU A 275 -25.05 23.11 -21.02
N LEU A 276 -24.78 22.34 -19.97
CA LEU A 276 -23.54 21.61 -19.78
C LEU A 276 -23.58 20.20 -20.37
N THR A 277 -22.46 19.81 -20.98
CA THR A 277 -22.22 18.48 -21.54
C THR A 277 -20.97 17.89 -20.93
N ILE A 278 -21.08 16.67 -20.40
CA ILE A 278 -19.97 15.93 -19.81
C ILE A 278 -19.01 15.52 -20.92
N GLU A 279 -17.77 16.02 -20.85
CA GLU A 279 -16.65 15.50 -21.62
C GLU A 279 -15.54 15.13 -20.62
N SER A 280 -15.60 13.91 -20.07
CA SER A 280 -14.54 13.33 -19.24
C SER A 280 -14.25 11.92 -19.71
N ASP A 281 -13.10 11.78 -20.37
CA ASP A 281 -12.55 10.48 -20.78
C ASP A 281 -12.02 9.67 -19.58
N LEU A 282 -11.91 10.29 -18.40
CA LEU A 282 -11.49 9.65 -17.17
C LEU A 282 -12.70 9.29 -16.29
N PRO A 283 -12.64 8.18 -15.52
CA PRO A 283 -13.66 7.84 -14.54
C PRO A 283 -13.83 8.90 -13.47
N TYR A 284 -15.07 9.14 -13.04
CA TYR A 284 -15.39 10.06 -11.95
C TYR A 284 -16.57 9.53 -11.11
N PRO A 285 -16.59 9.83 -9.80
CA PRO A 285 -17.66 9.39 -8.92
C PRO A 285 -18.90 10.29 -9.07
N VAL A 286 -20.08 9.71 -9.09
CA VAL A 286 -21.37 10.42 -9.12
C VAL A 286 -22.25 9.91 -8.00
N GLN A 287 -22.81 10.83 -7.21
CA GLN A 287 -23.73 10.49 -6.13
C GLN A 287 -25.18 10.45 -6.63
N GLN A 288 -25.92 9.41 -6.27
CA GLN A 288 -27.37 9.38 -6.47
C GLN A 288 -28.07 10.33 -5.50
N VAL A 289 -29.07 11.07 -5.97
CA VAL A 289 -29.90 11.96 -5.15
C VAL A 289 -31.37 11.74 -5.44
N ASN A 290 -32.23 11.91 -4.44
CA ASN A 290 -33.67 11.69 -4.58
C ASN A 290 -34.42 12.95 -5.04
N ASP A 291 -33.91 14.13 -4.69
CA ASP A 291 -34.54 15.42 -4.95
C ASP A 291 -33.49 16.43 -5.44
N LEU A 292 -33.93 17.43 -6.20
CA LEU A 292 -33.07 18.50 -6.71
C LEU A 292 -32.95 19.65 -5.70
N PRO A 293 -31.86 20.43 -5.71
CA PRO A 293 -31.69 21.52 -4.76
C PRO A 293 -32.79 22.57 -4.91
N GLU A 294 -33.47 22.89 -3.81
CA GLU A 294 -34.36 24.03 -3.67
C GLU A 294 -33.75 25.06 -2.72
N GLY A 295 -33.08 26.10 -3.25
CA GLY A 295 -32.51 27.18 -2.44
C GLY A 295 -31.01 27.05 -2.23
N ASP A 296 -30.56 26.89 -0.97
CA ASP A 296 -29.14 26.85 -0.61
C ASP A 296 -28.54 25.49 -0.99
N ILE A 297 -27.67 25.50 -2.01
CA ILE A 297 -27.05 24.30 -2.57
C ILE A 297 -26.12 23.66 -1.55
N SER A 298 -25.34 24.46 -0.82
CA SER A 298 -24.37 23.94 0.15
C SER A 298 -25.09 23.18 1.26
N ALA A 299 -26.21 23.73 1.77
CA ALA A 299 -27.05 23.03 2.73
C ALA A 299 -27.65 21.74 2.14
N TRP A 300 -28.17 21.80 0.91
CA TRP A 300 -28.72 20.63 0.23
C TRP A 300 -27.68 19.51 0.05
N GLN A 301 -26.45 19.84 -0.33
CA GLN A 301 -25.37 18.85 -0.52
C GLN A 301 -25.06 18.08 0.77
N LEU A 302 -25.05 18.77 1.91
CA LEU A 302 -24.80 18.17 3.22
C LEU A 302 -25.93 17.22 3.68
N GLU A 303 -27.12 17.34 3.10
CA GLU A 303 -28.27 16.48 3.40
C GLU A 303 -28.32 15.20 2.54
N GLN A 304 -27.46 15.07 1.52
CA GLN A 304 -27.49 13.92 0.62
C GLN A 304 -26.80 12.69 1.21
N ASP A 305 -27.50 11.57 1.25
CA ASP A 305 -27.03 10.28 1.78
C ASP A 305 -27.00 9.16 0.74
N GLY A 306 -27.26 9.50 -0.53
CA GLY A 306 -27.29 8.52 -1.61
C GLY A 306 -25.92 7.93 -1.90
N LYS A 307 -25.95 6.72 -2.46
CA LYS A 307 -24.74 5.96 -2.81
C LYS A 307 -24.07 6.55 -4.06
N TYR A 308 -22.79 6.26 -4.20
CA TYR A 308 -21.99 6.61 -5.37
C TYR A 308 -21.95 5.45 -6.37
N ALA A 309 -21.86 5.83 -7.65
CA ALA A 309 -21.46 4.99 -8.76
C ALA A 309 -20.33 5.69 -9.53
N ILE A 310 -19.60 4.94 -10.35
CA ILE A 310 -18.54 5.48 -11.19
C ILE A 310 -19.08 5.65 -12.60
N PHE A 311 -18.79 6.80 -13.20
CA PHE A 311 -19.15 7.14 -14.57
C PHE A 311 -17.90 7.45 -15.38
N VAL A 312 -17.96 7.21 -16.67
CA VAL A 312 -17.03 7.73 -17.69
C VAL A 312 -17.89 8.04 -18.90
N ASN A 313 -17.63 9.09 -19.69
CA ASN A 313 -18.42 9.23 -20.91
C ASN A 313 -19.75 9.98 -20.85
N ASP A 314 -20.32 10.23 -19.65
CA ASP A 314 -21.77 10.21 -19.33
C ASP A 314 -22.38 8.82 -19.03
N LYS A 315 -21.58 7.75 -19.08
CA LYS A 315 -22.04 6.36 -18.95
C LYS A 315 -21.73 5.82 -17.58
N GLN A 316 -22.76 5.26 -16.95
CA GLN A 316 -22.61 4.53 -15.71
C GLN A 316 -21.76 3.27 -15.94
N LEU A 317 -20.61 3.17 -15.25
CA LEU A 317 -19.73 2.00 -15.26
C LEU A 317 -20.09 1.00 -14.16
N THR A 318 -20.52 1.48 -12.99
CA THR A 318 -20.82 0.65 -11.82
C THR A 318 -22.20 0.95 -11.25
N ASP A 319 -22.75 0.08 -10.41
CA ASP A 319 -24.00 0.32 -9.71
C ASP A 319 -23.83 1.35 -8.57
N PHE A 320 -24.92 2.02 -8.17
CA PHE A 320 -24.95 2.91 -7.00
C PHE A 320 -24.90 2.13 -5.69
N ILE A 321 -23.71 1.61 -5.35
CA ILE A 321 -23.49 0.73 -4.19
C ILE A 321 -22.44 1.25 -3.22
N TYR A 322 -21.70 2.30 -3.59
CA TYR A 322 -20.58 2.80 -2.79
C TYR A 322 -21.04 3.88 -1.80
N GLU A 323 -20.50 3.85 -0.59
CA GLU A 323 -20.74 4.85 0.45
C GLU A 323 -20.02 6.17 0.17
N ASP A 324 -18.85 6.10 -0.44
CA ASP A 324 -18.04 7.24 -0.85
C ASP A 324 -17.08 6.79 -1.96
N ALA A 325 -16.46 7.73 -2.67
CA ALA A 325 -15.49 7.48 -3.71
C ALA A 325 -14.51 8.66 -3.89
N GLY A 326 -13.25 8.32 -4.15
CA GLY A 326 -12.15 9.25 -4.43
C GLY A 326 -12.08 9.73 -5.86
N SER A 327 -10.99 10.42 -6.17
CA SER A 327 -10.66 10.82 -7.53
C SER A 327 -9.99 9.67 -8.27
N PHE A 328 -10.10 9.69 -9.60
CA PHE A 328 -9.30 8.82 -10.45
C PHE A 328 -7.89 9.38 -10.57
N CYS A 329 -6.91 8.66 -10.04
CA CYS A 329 -5.48 9.01 -10.05
C CYS A 329 -4.69 7.75 -10.37
N ASP A 330 -3.67 7.85 -11.22
CA ASP A 330 -2.79 6.75 -11.61
C ASP A 330 -3.49 5.43 -11.91
N GLY A 331 -4.54 5.51 -12.74
CA GLY A 331 -5.27 4.33 -13.20
C GLY A 331 -6.30 3.77 -12.21
N LEU A 332 -6.40 4.33 -11.00
CA LEU A 332 -7.25 3.83 -9.92
C LEU A 332 -8.21 4.88 -9.36
N ILE A 333 -9.37 4.41 -8.87
CA ILE A 333 -10.32 5.21 -8.09
C ILE A 333 -10.67 4.47 -6.78
N ALA A 334 -10.45 5.15 -5.66
CA ALA A 334 -10.82 4.63 -4.34
C ALA A 334 -12.35 4.59 -4.20
N VAL A 335 -12.90 3.51 -3.66
CA VAL A 335 -14.33 3.37 -3.38
C VAL A 335 -14.55 2.77 -2.00
N LYS A 336 -15.59 3.24 -1.31
CA LYS A 336 -15.97 2.76 0.02
C LYS A 336 -17.22 1.90 -0.04
N LYS A 337 -17.22 0.74 0.60
CA LYS A 337 -18.40 -0.11 0.76
C LYS A 337 -18.33 -0.85 2.09
N ASP A 338 -19.46 -0.92 2.80
CA ASP A 338 -19.56 -1.58 4.10
C ASP A 338 -18.52 -1.06 5.11
N GLY A 339 -18.22 0.25 5.06
CA GLY A 339 -17.25 0.91 5.92
C GLY A 339 -15.77 0.74 5.53
N LYS A 340 -15.45 -0.06 4.52
CA LYS A 340 -14.07 -0.35 4.07
C LYS A 340 -13.78 0.25 2.70
N TRP A 341 -12.51 0.49 2.41
CA TRP A 341 -11.99 1.04 1.17
C TRP A 341 -11.34 -0.03 0.29
N GLY A 342 -11.45 0.15 -1.02
CA GLY A 342 -10.75 -0.59 -2.06
C GLY A 342 -10.61 0.26 -3.31
N TYR A 343 -10.04 -0.27 -4.39
CA TYR A 343 -9.75 0.51 -5.60
C TYR A 343 -10.23 -0.20 -6.86
N LEU A 344 -10.88 0.57 -7.72
CA LEU A 344 -11.30 0.13 -9.05
C LEU A 344 -10.36 0.71 -10.09
N ASN A 345 -10.16 -0.01 -11.20
CA ASN A 345 -9.46 0.53 -12.37
C ASN A 345 -10.38 1.36 -13.28
N ALA A 346 -9.84 1.80 -14.42
CA ALA A 346 -10.56 2.58 -15.43
C ALA A 346 -11.82 1.91 -15.98
N GLU A 347 -11.88 0.58 -16.00
CA GLU A 347 -13.06 -0.19 -16.43
C GLU A 347 -14.09 -0.40 -15.31
N GLY A 348 -13.85 0.14 -14.12
CA GLY A 348 -14.70 -0.06 -12.94
C GLY A 348 -14.56 -1.44 -12.30
N LYS A 349 -13.49 -2.18 -12.62
CA LYS A 349 -13.19 -3.49 -12.04
C LYS A 349 -12.35 -3.31 -10.78
N GLU A 350 -12.69 -4.03 -9.71
CA GLU A 350 -11.89 -4.11 -8.49
C GLU A 350 -10.49 -4.68 -8.80
N VAL A 351 -9.47 -3.91 -8.43
CA VAL A 351 -8.05 -4.30 -8.48
C VAL A 351 -7.53 -4.52 -7.07
N ILE A 352 -7.81 -3.58 -6.16
CA ILE A 352 -7.48 -3.70 -4.74
C ILE A 352 -8.79 -3.98 -3.99
N PRO A 353 -8.91 -5.12 -3.26
CA PRO A 353 -10.15 -5.51 -2.59
C PRO A 353 -10.68 -4.47 -1.61
N ILE A 354 -12.01 -4.39 -1.47
CA ILE A 354 -12.67 -3.46 -0.53
C ILE A 354 -12.64 -4.03 0.90
N GLU A 355 -11.48 -3.96 1.54
CA GLU A 355 -11.26 -4.48 2.89
C GLU A 355 -10.35 -3.61 3.77
N TYR A 356 -9.90 -2.47 3.25
CA TYR A 356 -8.95 -1.58 3.92
C TYR A 356 -9.66 -0.54 4.79
N ASP A 357 -9.00 -0.14 5.86
CA ASP A 357 -9.39 0.99 6.68
C ASP A 357 -9.09 2.31 5.96
N ALA A 358 -9.67 3.40 6.45
CA ALA A 358 -9.36 4.72 5.93
C ALA A 358 -7.91 5.10 6.28
N SER A 359 -7.11 5.42 5.26
CA SER A 359 -5.70 5.78 5.41
C SER A 359 -5.46 7.29 5.55
N TRP A 360 -6.51 8.13 5.44
CA TRP A 360 -6.33 9.57 5.42
C TRP A 360 -7.49 10.32 6.07
N ASN A 361 -7.20 11.13 7.09
CA ASN A 361 -8.19 11.88 7.87
C ASN A 361 -8.04 13.41 7.74
N GLN A 362 -7.11 13.89 6.90
CA GLN A 362 -6.78 15.32 6.72
C GLN A 362 -7.45 15.84 5.44
N PHE A 363 -8.75 15.57 5.34
CA PHE A 363 -9.55 15.79 4.14
C PHE A 363 -10.42 17.07 4.20
N GLU A 364 -10.49 17.73 5.36
CA GLU A 364 -11.39 18.87 5.57
C GLU A 364 -11.01 20.11 4.72
N VAL A 365 -12.04 20.85 4.30
CA VAL A 365 -11.91 22.13 3.60
C VAL A 365 -12.35 23.23 4.56
N TYR A 366 -11.59 24.32 4.63
CA TYR A 366 -11.93 25.50 5.43
C TYR A 366 -13.09 26.30 4.80
N PRO A 367 -13.95 26.96 5.61
CA PRO A 367 -13.98 26.97 7.08
C PRO A 367 -14.60 25.71 7.67
N ARG A 368 -14.07 25.30 8.83
CA ARG A 368 -14.58 24.19 9.65
C ARG A 368 -15.96 24.57 10.18
N GLU A 369 -17.00 24.38 9.38
CA GLU A 369 -18.38 24.63 9.80
C GLU A 369 -18.78 23.60 10.87
N SER A 370 -18.55 23.93 12.14
CA SER A 370 -19.22 23.52 13.40
C SER A 370 -19.92 22.15 13.54
N ILE A 371 -19.63 21.16 12.71
CA ILE A 371 -20.18 19.80 12.77
C ILE A 371 -18.99 18.87 12.63
N ASN A 372 -18.73 18.12 13.70
CA ASN A 372 -17.71 17.08 13.82
C ASN A 372 -17.91 15.95 12.79
N ASN A 373 -17.57 16.19 11.52
CA ASN A 373 -17.53 15.16 10.50
C ASN A 373 -16.12 15.13 9.93
N PHE A 374 -15.17 14.61 10.71
CA PHE A 374 -13.98 14.00 10.12
C PHE A 374 -14.47 12.89 9.20
N SER A 375 -14.44 13.13 7.89
CA SER A 375 -14.71 12.08 6.91
C SER A 375 -13.39 11.35 6.67
N ASP A 376 -13.24 10.17 7.27
CA ASP A 376 -12.07 9.35 7.01
C ASP A 376 -12.12 8.81 5.57
N PHE A 377 -11.03 9.05 4.84
CA PHE A 377 -10.85 8.77 3.43
C PHE A 377 -9.69 7.79 3.19
N ALA A 378 -9.54 7.32 1.95
CA ALA A 378 -8.35 6.60 1.52
C ALA A 378 -7.51 7.50 0.61
N TYR A 379 -6.19 7.44 0.74
CA TYR A 379 -5.30 8.13 -0.20
C TYR A 379 -5.56 7.69 -1.64
N SER A 380 -5.53 8.62 -2.58
CA SER A 380 -5.52 8.31 -4.01
C SER A 380 -4.19 7.67 -4.39
N ALA A 381 -4.17 6.91 -5.48
CA ALA A 381 -2.91 6.40 -6.03
C ALA A 381 -2.00 7.55 -6.49
N SER A 382 -0.69 7.38 -6.33
CA SER A 382 0.32 8.34 -6.77
C SER A 382 1.64 7.65 -7.11
N GLU A 383 2.21 8.06 -8.24
CA GLU A 383 3.41 7.53 -8.88
C GLU A 383 3.40 6.01 -9.06
N GLY A 384 2.23 5.44 -9.36
CA GLY A 384 2.07 3.98 -9.52
C GLY A 384 1.94 3.22 -8.19
N PHE A 385 1.78 3.91 -7.06
CA PHE A 385 1.64 3.31 -5.74
C PHE A 385 0.36 3.71 -5.01
N VAL A 386 -0.04 2.90 -4.04
CA VAL A 386 -1.18 3.12 -3.16
C VAL A 386 -0.81 2.81 -1.72
N THR A 387 -1.00 3.77 -0.83
CA THR A 387 -0.84 3.58 0.61
C THR A 387 -2.10 2.99 1.23
N LEU A 388 -1.96 1.84 1.90
CA LEU A 388 -3.08 1.08 2.45
C LEU A 388 -2.90 0.85 3.95
N LEU A 389 -4.03 0.92 4.68
CA LEU A 389 -4.10 0.63 6.11
C LEU A 389 -5.06 -0.53 6.34
N LYS A 390 -4.60 -1.57 7.05
CA LYS A 390 -5.45 -2.69 7.46
C LYS A 390 -5.08 -3.14 8.86
N ASP A 391 -6.05 -3.16 9.78
CA ASP A 391 -5.83 -3.62 11.16
C ASP A 391 -4.65 -2.91 11.85
N ASP A 392 -4.59 -1.58 11.73
CA ASP A 392 -3.53 -0.70 12.25
C ASP A 392 -2.12 -0.95 11.65
N LYS A 393 -2.03 -1.68 10.54
CA LYS A 393 -0.77 -1.92 9.82
C LYS A 393 -0.77 -1.24 8.47
N TRP A 394 0.26 -0.43 8.25
CA TRP A 394 0.49 0.28 7.00
C TRP A 394 1.32 -0.56 6.04
N GLN A 395 0.93 -0.54 4.78
CA GLN A 395 1.65 -1.15 3.67
C GLN A 395 1.59 -0.24 2.44
N LEU A 396 2.50 -0.46 1.50
CA LEU A 396 2.49 0.17 0.19
C LEU A 396 2.24 -0.91 -0.87
N ASN A 397 1.29 -0.66 -1.75
CA ASN A 397 1.03 -1.50 -2.91
C ASN A 397 1.35 -0.76 -4.20
N ASP A 398 1.63 -1.49 -5.27
CA ASP A 398 1.56 -0.93 -6.62
C ASP A 398 0.09 -0.77 -7.08
N THR A 399 -0.11 -0.13 -8.23
CA THR A 399 -1.45 0.06 -8.82
C THR A 399 -2.08 -1.23 -9.36
N ASP A 400 -1.32 -2.31 -9.50
CA ASP A 400 -1.83 -3.64 -9.86
C ASP A 400 -2.33 -4.42 -8.62
N GLY A 401 -2.09 -3.88 -7.42
CA GLY A 401 -2.52 -4.40 -6.14
C GLY A 401 -1.51 -5.32 -5.47
N ASN A 402 -0.30 -5.47 -6.02
CA ASN A 402 0.77 -6.23 -5.37
C ASN A 402 1.36 -5.43 -4.21
N ILE A 403 1.74 -6.13 -3.15
CA ILE A 403 2.40 -5.50 -2.00
C ILE A 403 3.86 -5.23 -2.39
N VAL A 404 4.30 -3.98 -2.29
CA VAL A 404 5.69 -3.57 -2.61
C VAL A 404 6.48 -3.19 -1.35
N ILE A 405 5.81 -2.65 -0.32
CA ILE A 405 6.36 -2.53 1.04
C ILE A 405 5.39 -3.24 1.98
N PRO A 406 5.83 -4.31 2.67
CA PRO A 406 4.95 -5.14 3.47
C PRO A 406 4.44 -4.46 4.74
N ALA A 407 3.30 -4.96 5.21
CA ALA A 407 2.65 -4.49 6.41
C ALA A 407 3.54 -4.61 7.66
N GLY A 408 3.66 -3.52 8.42
CA GLY A 408 4.37 -3.48 9.70
C GLY A 408 5.88 -3.27 9.62
N ILE A 409 6.40 -2.91 8.43
CA ILE A 409 7.77 -2.35 8.31
C ILE A 409 7.83 -0.96 8.95
N PHE A 410 6.82 -0.13 8.66
CA PHE A 410 6.68 1.21 9.20
C PHE A 410 5.38 1.34 10.01
N ASP A 411 5.40 2.21 11.01
CA ASP A 411 4.26 2.50 11.87
C ASP A 411 3.21 3.36 11.12
N LYS A 412 3.65 4.15 10.13
CA LYS A 412 2.82 4.91 9.18
C LYS A 412 3.56 5.12 7.87
N ILE A 413 2.82 5.18 6.76
CA ILE A 413 3.35 5.46 5.43
C ILE A 413 2.47 6.56 4.82
N LEU A 414 3.05 7.55 4.14
CA LEU A 414 2.29 8.51 3.32
C LEU A 414 2.43 8.19 1.83
N PRO A 415 1.58 8.76 0.96
CA PRO A 415 1.67 8.58 -0.49
C PRO A 415 3.05 8.95 -1.06
N VAL A 416 3.41 8.24 -2.13
CA VAL A 416 4.65 8.47 -2.88
C VAL A 416 4.53 9.74 -3.73
N TYR A 417 5.55 10.58 -3.64
CA TYR A 417 5.68 11.82 -4.41
C TYR A 417 7.17 12.12 -4.65
N ASN A 418 7.53 12.47 -5.88
CA ASN A 418 8.91 12.61 -6.36
C ASN A 418 9.80 11.39 -6.06
N GLY A 419 9.23 10.18 -6.15
CA GLY A 419 9.88 8.92 -5.83
C GLY A 419 10.18 8.72 -4.34
N LYS A 420 9.68 9.61 -3.47
CA LYS A 420 9.89 9.59 -2.03
C LYS A 420 8.57 9.39 -1.29
N CYS A 421 8.63 8.86 -0.08
CA CYS A 421 7.48 8.90 0.83
C CYS A 421 7.91 9.09 2.28
N TRP A 422 7.04 9.73 3.05
CA TRP A 422 7.20 9.86 4.49
C TRP A 422 6.83 8.56 5.17
N VAL A 423 7.65 8.17 6.15
CA VAL A 423 7.39 7.00 6.97
C VAL A 423 7.61 7.33 8.44
N GLU A 424 6.78 6.76 9.30
CA GLU A 424 6.98 6.77 10.74
C GLU A 424 7.59 5.45 11.18
N GLN A 425 8.63 5.50 11.99
CA GLN A 425 9.25 4.33 12.58
C GLN A 425 9.68 4.62 14.03
N ASP A 426 9.22 3.79 14.96
CA ASP A 426 9.49 3.87 16.39
C ASP A 426 9.16 5.26 16.99
N GLY A 427 8.08 5.89 16.50
CA GLY A 427 7.59 7.20 16.93
C GLY A 427 8.38 8.40 16.40
N LYS A 428 9.19 8.20 15.36
CA LYS A 428 9.92 9.25 14.65
C LYS A 428 9.65 9.19 13.17
N TRP A 429 9.62 10.35 12.53
CA TRP A 429 9.40 10.46 11.10
C TRP A 429 10.73 10.47 10.34
N GLY A 430 10.73 9.83 9.19
CA GLY A 430 11.81 9.85 8.20
C GLY A 430 11.25 9.88 6.79
N ILE A 431 12.15 9.86 5.81
CA ILE A 431 11.83 9.88 4.39
C ILE A 431 12.60 8.75 3.73
N ILE A 432 11.89 7.89 3.01
CA ILE A 432 12.49 6.89 2.15
C ILE A 432 12.29 7.26 0.68
N LYS A 433 13.25 6.88 -0.14
CA LYS A 433 13.10 6.83 -1.59
C LYS A 433 12.73 5.40 -1.97
N VAL A 434 11.68 5.23 -2.74
CA VAL A 434 11.17 3.92 -3.17
C VAL A 434 11.60 3.59 -4.59
N GLY A 435 12.02 2.34 -4.83
CA GLY A 435 12.58 1.92 -6.12
C GLY A 435 14.07 2.19 -6.24
N GLU A 436 14.73 1.53 -7.20
CA GLU A 436 16.19 1.56 -7.33
C GLU A 436 16.73 2.97 -7.61
N GLU A 437 17.70 3.42 -6.78
CA GLU A 437 18.89 4.02 -7.38
C GLU A 437 19.57 2.92 -8.20
N THR A 438 19.23 2.84 -9.49
CA THR A 438 20.14 2.16 -10.40
C THR A 438 21.45 2.94 -10.32
N ASN A 439 22.42 2.40 -9.57
CA ASN A 439 23.82 2.82 -9.60
C ASN A 439 24.48 2.44 -10.94
N GLN A 440 23.78 2.75 -12.03
CA GLN A 440 24.23 2.90 -13.39
C GLN A 440 23.30 3.93 -14.04
N GLU A 441 23.67 5.21 -13.94
CA GLU A 441 23.62 6.05 -15.14
C GLU A 441 24.49 5.35 -16.21
N GLN A 442 23.98 4.29 -16.83
CA GLN A 442 24.26 4.14 -18.24
C GLN A 442 23.56 5.34 -18.86
N GLU A 443 24.33 6.28 -19.41
CA GLU A 443 23.81 7.27 -20.35
C GLU A 443 23.03 6.49 -21.43
N ARG A 444 21.73 6.27 -21.21
CA ARG A 444 20.83 5.72 -22.21
C ARG A 444 20.73 6.80 -23.28
N SER A 445 21.10 6.45 -24.50
CA SER A 445 20.96 7.37 -25.63
C SER A 445 19.47 7.70 -25.77
N PRO A 446 19.08 8.94 -26.13
CA PRO A 446 17.67 9.27 -26.37
C PRO A 446 17.00 8.35 -27.40
N GLN A 447 17.78 7.71 -28.28
CA GLN A 447 17.31 6.67 -29.21
C GLN A 447 16.75 5.41 -28.55
N ASP A 448 17.16 5.12 -27.32
CA ASP A 448 16.81 3.91 -26.58
C ASP A 448 15.60 4.11 -25.64
N LEU A 449 15.03 5.32 -25.61
CA LEU A 449 13.83 5.66 -24.84
C LEU A 449 12.55 5.33 -25.63
N SER A 450 11.54 4.82 -24.92
CA SER A 450 10.17 4.71 -25.39
C SER A 450 9.52 6.09 -25.55
N LEU A 451 8.40 6.14 -26.28
CA LEU A 451 7.63 7.40 -26.43
C LEU A 451 7.17 7.91 -25.05
N ASP A 452 6.70 7.02 -24.19
CA ASP A 452 6.18 7.35 -22.86
C ASP A 452 7.29 7.93 -21.96
N GLU A 453 8.50 7.33 -21.98
CA GLU A 453 9.68 7.86 -21.28
C GLU A 453 10.05 9.27 -21.78
N ILE A 454 10.01 9.49 -23.10
CA ILE A 454 10.30 10.81 -23.70
C ILE A 454 9.22 11.83 -23.31
N CYS A 455 7.96 11.43 -23.33
CA CYS A 455 6.84 12.27 -22.91
C CYS A 455 7.00 12.72 -21.45
N GLN A 456 7.34 11.80 -20.55
CA GLN A 456 7.53 12.12 -19.14
C GLN A 456 8.72 13.07 -18.90
N LEU A 457 9.85 12.87 -19.59
CA LEU A 457 10.98 13.78 -19.49
C LEU A 457 10.62 15.21 -19.94
N VAL A 458 9.82 15.34 -21.00
CA VAL A 458 9.33 16.64 -21.47
C VAL A 458 8.38 17.26 -20.45
N ILE A 459 7.42 16.52 -19.90
CA ILE A 459 6.52 17.00 -18.84
C ILE A 459 7.33 17.50 -17.64
N ASN A 460 8.27 16.69 -17.14
CA ASN A 460 9.10 17.02 -15.98
C ASN A 460 9.91 18.31 -16.17
N HIS A 461 10.47 18.52 -17.38
CA HIS A 461 11.18 19.76 -17.68
C HIS A 461 10.28 20.99 -17.57
N TYR A 462 9.08 20.93 -18.14
CA TYR A 462 8.14 22.05 -18.07
C TYR A 462 7.63 22.29 -16.66
N ILE A 463 7.37 21.22 -15.89
CA ILE A 463 7.04 21.32 -14.46
C ILE A 463 8.15 22.08 -13.72
N LYS A 464 9.41 21.64 -13.90
CA LYS A 464 10.59 22.22 -13.24
C LYS A 464 10.85 23.68 -13.64
N THR A 465 10.67 24.03 -14.91
CA THR A 465 10.99 25.38 -15.41
C THR A 465 9.90 26.41 -15.13
N THR A 466 8.65 25.96 -14.99
CA THR A 466 7.50 26.85 -14.79
C THR A 466 6.91 26.78 -13.40
N ASN A 467 7.35 25.84 -12.55
CA ASN A 467 6.75 25.50 -11.26
C ASN A 467 5.23 25.28 -11.38
N SER A 468 4.80 24.58 -12.43
CA SER A 468 3.38 24.32 -12.75
C SER A 468 3.17 22.84 -13.04
N ASP A 469 2.14 22.24 -12.46
CA ASP A 469 1.85 20.81 -12.59
C ASP A 469 0.91 20.48 -13.75
N ASP A 470 0.44 21.51 -14.45
CA ASP A 470 -0.62 21.43 -15.47
C ASP A 470 -0.08 21.08 -16.86
N TYR A 471 0.57 19.94 -17.04
CA TYR A 471 1.08 19.50 -18.34
C TYR A 471 0.56 18.12 -18.71
N VAL A 472 -0.11 18.03 -19.86
CA VAL A 472 -0.57 16.75 -20.42
C VAL A 472 -0.05 16.64 -21.85
N ILE A 473 0.52 15.48 -22.19
CA ILE A 473 0.87 15.13 -23.56
C ILE A 473 -0.23 14.22 -24.12
N PHE A 474 -0.83 14.62 -25.24
CA PHE A 474 -1.75 13.77 -25.97
C PHE A 474 -0.94 12.82 -26.85
N GLU A 475 -0.81 11.55 -26.45
CA GLU A 475 -0.10 10.52 -27.22
C GLU A 475 -0.62 10.41 -28.67
N ASN A 476 -1.92 10.65 -28.87
CA ASN A 476 -2.59 10.62 -30.17
C ASN A 476 -2.19 11.76 -31.12
N GLU A 477 -1.48 12.77 -30.60
CA GLU A 477 -0.97 13.93 -31.36
C GLU A 477 0.56 13.93 -31.45
N CYS A 478 1.21 12.85 -31.01
CA CYS A 478 2.65 12.68 -31.15
C CYS A 478 3.01 12.12 -32.54
N VAL A 479 3.87 12.82 -33.27
CA VAL A 479 4.32 12.40 -34.60
C VAL A 479 5.81 12.08 -34.56
N LYS A 480 6.15 10.83 -34.88
CA LYS A 480 7.54 10.44 -35.12
C LYS A 480 7.90 10.66 -36.59
N GLU A 481 8.82 11.58 -36.86
CA GLU A 481 9.41 11.75 -38.18
C GLU A 481 10.92 11.53 -38.11
N ASN A 482 11.41 10.50 -38.80
CA ASN A 482 12.83 10.13 -38.84
C ASN A 482 13.44 9.96 -37.43
N ASN A 483 14.33 10.88 -37.06
CA ASN A 483 15.10 10.90 -35.82
C ASN A 483 14.56 11.95 -34.82
N THR A 484 13.33 12.42 -35.02
CA THR A 484 12.69 13.39 -34.13
C THR A 484 11.32 12.91 -33.69
N TYR A 485 10.96 13.21 -32.44
CA TYR A 485 9.57 13.25 -32.01
C TYR A 485 9.07 14.69 -32.01
N GLN A 486 7.89 14.90 -32.56
CA GLN A 486 7.11 16.10 -32.32
C GLN A 486 5.98 15.74 -31.37
N LEU A 487 6.01 16.36 -30.19
CA LEU A 487 5.04 16.18 -29.13
C LEU A 487 4.20 17.45 -29.06
N VAL A 488 2.90 17.29 -28.87
CA VAL A 488 2.02 18.41 -28.53
C VAL A 488 1.83 18.38 -27.02
N VAL A 489 2.44 19.34 -26.35
CA VAL A 489 2.30 19.54 -24.91
C VAL A 489 1.17 20.53 -24.69
N ARG A 490 0.12 20.08 -24.00
CA ARG A 490 -0.97 20.95 -23.56
C ARG A 490 -0.69 21.38 -22.13
N TYR A 491 -0.88 22.67 -21.86
CA TYR A 491 -0.85 23.18 -20.49
C TYR A 491 -1.90 24.24 -20.23
N THR A 492 -2.38 24.29 -18.99
CA THR A 492 -3.28 25.33 -18.51
C THR A 492 -2.48 26.40 -17.78
N GLY A 493 -2.34 27.57 -18.42
CA GLY A 493 -1.56 28.68 -17.85
C GLY A 493 -2.43 29.64 -17.04
N GLY A 494 -2.43 29.51 -15.70
CA GLY A 494 -2.94 30.51 -14.75
C GLY A 494 -4.43 30.90 -14.88
N ASN A 495 -4.88 31.89 -14.10
CA ASN A 495 -6.28 32.28 -13.79
C ASN A 495 -7.21 32.64 -14.98
N THR A 496 -6.85 32.35 -16.22
CA THR A 496 -7.72 32.43 -17.38
C THR A 496 -7.58 31.15 -18.20
N ALA A 497 -8.67 30.41 -18.32
CA ALA A 497 -8.80 29.15 -19.06
C ALA A 497 -8.41 29.26 -20.55
N ASN A 498 -7.13 29.42 -20.83
CA ASN A 498 -6.56 29.34 -22.16
C ASN A 498 -5.72 28.08 -22.22
N VAL A 499 -6.24 27.07 -22.91
CA VAL A 499 -5.46 25.91 -23.29
C VAL A 499 -4.37 26.37 -24.25
N MET A 500 -3.12 26.33 -23.79
CA MET A 500 -1.97 26.59 -24.64
C MET A 500 -1.38 25.26 -25.10
N TYR A 501 -0.98 25.24 -26.37
CA TYR A 501 -0.33 24.09 -26.99
C TYR A 501 1.07 24.55 -27.38
N SER A 502 2.08 23.84 -26.90
CA SER A 502 3.43 23.96 -27.41
C SER A 502 3.76 22.73 -28.24
N THR A 503 4.33 22.94 -29.43
CA THR A 503 4.95 21.84 -30.17
C THR A 503 6.39 21.72 -29.70
N VAL A 504 6.73 20.56 -29.17
CA VAL A 504 8.07 20.22 -28.68
C VAL A 504 8.70 19.25 -29.64
N THR A 505 9.88 19.58 -30.14
CA THR A 505 10.69 18.72 -31.01
C THR A 505 11.85 18.17 -30.23
N VAL A 506 11.93 16.84 -30.16
CA VAL A 506 13.00 16.10 -29.50
C VAL A 506 13.87 15.44 -30.56
N ASP A 507 15.14 15.81 -30.67
CA ASP A 507 16.13 15.13 -31.51
C ASP A 507 16.69 13.90 -30.78
N LEU A 508 16.45 12.72 -31.34
CA LEU A 508 16.80 11.46 -30.70
C LEU A 508 18.31 11.15 -30.74
N GLU A 509 19.07 11.75 -31.65
CA GLU A 509 20.52 11.51 -31.78
C GLU A 509 21.33 12.41 -30.85
N THR A 510 20.86 13.63 -30.63
CA THR A 510 21.57 14.63 -29.82
C THR A 510 20.95 14.84 -28.43
N GLY A 511 19.70 14.40 -28.22
CA GLY A 511 18.94 14.66 -27.00
C GLY A 511 18.50 16.11 -26.87
N GLN A 512 18.72 16.93 -27.90
CA GLN A 512 18.34 18.34 -27.92
C GLN A 512 16.82 18.45 -28.06
N VAL A 513 16.22 19.27 -27.20
CA VAL A 513 14.80 19.57 -27.21
C VAL A 513 14.62 21.04 -27.53
N GLU A 514 13.73 21.34 -28.46
CA GLU A 514 13.34 22.70 -28.83
C GLU A 514 11.83 22.81 -28.82
N ASP A 515 11.30 23.90 -28.28
CA ASP A 515 9.87 24.17 -28.29
C ASP A 515 9.46 25.36 -29.17
N SER A 516 8.16 25.46 -29.42
CA SER A 516 7.58 26.53 -30.23
C SER A 516 7.65 27.94 -29.61
N VAL A 517 8.01 28.04 -28.33
CA VAL A 517 8.21 29.30 -27.60
C VAL A 517 9.66 29.80 -27.75
N GLY A 518 10.56 28.92 -28.20
CA GLY A 518 11.94 29.23 -28.55
C GLY A 518 12.94 28.85 -27.47
N ASP A 519 12.53 28.05 -26.48
CA ASP A 519 13.43 27.53 -25.46
C ASP A 519 14.10 26.24 -25.96
N SER A 520 15.39 26.09 -25.61
CA SER A 520 16.22 24.95 -26.02
C SER A 520 16.91 24.33 -24.81
N TRP A 521 16.80 23.02 -24.65
CA TRP A 521 17.31 22.27 -23.48
C TRP A 521 17.68 20.83 -23.86
N TYR A 522 18.21 20.06 -22.90
CA TYR A 522 18.57 18.65 -23.10
C TYR A 522 17.74 17.71 -22.23
N LEU A 523 17.29 16.58 -22.80
CA LEU A 523 16.44 15.59 -22.13
C LEU A 523 16.92 15.10 -20.75
N PHE A 524 18.22 15.22 -20.45
CA PHE A 524 18.87 14.64 -19.28
C PHE A 524 19.58 15.70 -18.40
N GLU A 525 19.05 16.93 -18.33
CA GLU A 525 19.61 18.05 -17.54
C GLU A 525 19.34 18.05 -16.03
#